data_AF-A0A091TFW0-F1
#
_entry.id   AF-A0A091TFW0-F1
#
_cell.length_a   1.000
_cell.length_b   1.000
_cell.length_c   1.000
_cell.angle_alpha   90.00
_cell.angle_beta   90.00
_cell.angle_gamma   90.00
#
_symmetry.space_group_name_H-M   'P 1'
#
loop_
_entity.id
_entity.type
_entity.pdbx_description
1 polymer ?
#
loop_
_entity_poly.entity_id
_entity_poly.type
_entity_poly.pdbx_seq_one_letter_code
_entity_poly.pdbx_strand_id
1 'polypeptide(L)'
;QDVQKFSDNDKLYLYLQLPSGPSLGEKSNLDLSSLSTAEYMHACNWIRNHLEEHTDTCLPKQDVYDAYKRYCDNLCCRPLSTANFGKIIREIFPSIKARRLGGRGQSKY
;
A
#
# COMPACT_ATOMS: atom_id res chain seq x y z
N GLN A 1 7.12 25.36 -34.27
CA GLN A 1 8.00 24.18 -34.35
C GLN A 1 8.69 24.08 -32.98
N ASP A 2 9.19 22.92 -32.55
CA ASP A 2 9.89 22.67 -31.26
C ASP A 2 9.12 22.05 -30.06
N VAL A 3 7.91 21.51 -30.22
CA VAL A 3 7.30 20.63 -29.17
C VAL A 3 7.76 19.16 -29.30
N GLN A 4 8.42 18.80 -30.42
CA GLN A 4 8.90 17.43 -30.68
C GLN A 4 10.33 17.14 -30.19
N LYS A 5 11.01 18.09 -29.52
CA LYS A 5 12.42 17.96 -29.12
C LYS A 5 12.65 17.49 -27.68
N PHE A 6 11.59 17.31 -26.89
CA PHE A 6 11.72 16.84 -25.51
C PHE A 6 11.68 15.32 -25.46
N SER A 7 12.66 14.71 -24.78
CA SER A 7 12.60 13.30 -24.45
C SER A 7 11.39 13.04 -23.54
N ASP A 8 10.87 11.83 -23.52
CA ASP A 8 9.71 11.52 -22.68
C ASP A 8 10.00 11.72 -21.18
N ASN A 9 11.28 11.69 -20.78
CA ASN A 9 11.71 12.07 -19.44
C ASN A 9 11.55 13.57 -19.19
N ASP A 10 11.95 14.44 -20.12
CA ASP A 10 11.83 15.88 -19.93
C ASP A 10 10.36 16.31 -19.85
N LYS A 11 9.49 15.68 -20.64
CA LYS A 11 8.04 15.89 -20.56
C LYS A 11 7.50 15.47 -19.19
N LEU A 12 7.98 14.34 -18.65
CA LEU A 12 7.59 13.85 -17.33
C LEU A 12 8.04 14.82 -16.22
N TYR A 13 9.28 15.29 -16.27
CA TYR A 13 9.79 16.29 -15.32
C TYR A 13 8.97 17.59 -15.37
N LEU A 14 8.61 18.04 -16.57
CA LEU A 14 7.78 19.25 -16.73
C LEU A 14 6.37 19.04 -16.17
N TYR A 15 5.79 17.85 -16.37
CA TYR A 15 4.47 17.49 -15.84
C TYR A 15 4.44 17.46 -14.31
N LEU A 16 5.55 17.04 -13.69
CA LEU A 16 5.74 17.04 -12.23
C LEU A 16 5.98 18.45 -11.66
N GLN A 17 6.51 19.39 -12.45
CA GLN A 17 6.80 20.76 -12.03
C GLN A 17 5.61 21.72 -12.13
N LEU A 18 4.51 21.33 -12.77
CA LEU A 18 3.34 22.19 -12.84
C LEU A 18 2.53 22.14 -11.53
N PRO A 19 2.15 23.29 -10.95
CA PRO A 19 1.29 23.32 -9.78
C PRO A 19 -0.05 22.67 -10.14
N SER A 20 -0.39 21.57 -9.46
CA SER A 20 -1.63 20.85 -9.72
C SER A 20 -2.82 21.75 -9.42
N GLY A 21 -3.57 22.13 -10.46
CA GLY A 21 -4.83 22.85 -10.32
C GLY A 21 -5.87 22.02 -9.54
N PRO A 22 -6.89 22.67 -8.95
CA PRO A 22 -7.85 21.99 -8.09
C PRO A 22 -8.79 21.13 -8.96
N SER A 23 -8.52 19.83 -9.06
CA SER A 23 -9.43 18.88 -9.68
C SER A 23 -10.42 18.36 -8.63
N LEU A 24 -11.67 18.76 -8.86
CA LEU A 24 -12.89 18.34 -8.20
C LEU A 24 -13.23 16.89 -8.62
N GLY A 25 -13.29 15.95 -7.66
CA GLY A 25 -13.78 14.59 -7.96
C GLY A 25 -13.43 13.50 -6.95
N GLU A 26 -13.97 13.62 -5.73
CA GLU A 26 -14.44 12.51 -4.88
C GLU A 26 -13.54 11.29 -4.56
N LYS A 27 -13.21 11.23 -3.26
CA LYS A 27 -13.04 10.01 -2.43
C LYS A 27 -11.72 9.25 -2.53
N SER A 28 -10.63 9.93 -2.19
CA SER A 28 -9.57 9.34 -1.37
C SER A 28 -9.03 10.39 -0.40
N ASN A 29 -9.85 10.71 0.62
CA ASN A 29 -9.38 11.42 1.83
C ASN A 29 -8.50 10.46 2.66
N LEU A 30 -7.47 9.92 2.02
CA LEU A 30 -6.45 9.13 2.65
C LEU A 30 -5.31 10.13 2.85
N ASP A 31 -5.17 10.65 4.07
CA ASP A 31 -3.97 11.37 4.49
C ASP A 31 -2.77 10.41 4.41
N LEU A 32 -2.27 10.23 3.20
CA LEU A 32 -1.04 9.52 2.84
C LEU A 32 0.08 10.54 2.61
N SER A 33 -0.25 11.84 2.68
CA SER A 33 0.65 12.98 2.53
C SER A 33 1.80 12.98 3.56
N SER A 34 1.60 12.35 4.72
CA SER A 34 2.65 12.17 5.73
C SER A 34 3.57 10.98 5.46
N LEU A 35 3.29 10.16 4.45
CA LEU A 35 4.09 8.99 4.11
C LEU A 35 4.98 9.27 2.91
N SER A 36 6.27 8.90 3.00
CA SER A 36 7.14 9.08 1.86
C SER A 36 6.70 8.17 0.70
N THR A 37 6.82 8.68 -0.53
CA THR A 37 6.51 7.91 -1.74
C THR A 37 7.28 6.59 -1.78
N ALA A 38 8.53 6.59 -1.31
CA ALA A 38 9.37 5.39 -1.22
C ALA A 38 8.79 4.34 -0.26
N GLU A 39 8.37 4.71 0.95
CA GLU A 39 7.77 3.79 1.93
C GLU A 39 6.47 3.18 1.40
N TYR A 40 5.62 3.99 0.76
CA TYR A 40 4.39 3.52 0.13
C TYR A 40 4.68 2.52 -1.00
N MET A 41 5.63 2.84 -1.89
CA MET A 41 6.01 1.96 -2.99
C MET A 41 6.58 0.64 -2.48
N HIS A 42 7.42 0.67 -1.44
CA HIS A 42 7.99 -0.55 -0.84
C HIS A 42 6.91 -1.44 -0.23
N ALA A 43 5.99 -0.86 0.54
CA ALA A 43 4.88 -1.62 1.12
C ALA A 43 3.97 -2.19 0.03
N CYS A 44 3.62 -1.39 -0.97
CA CYS A 44 2.84 -1.82 -2.13
C CYS A 44 3.47 -3.00 -2.86
N ASN A 45 4.78 -2.91 -3.14
CA ASN A 45 5.50 -3.95 -3.84
C ASN A 45 5.59 -5.22 -2.99
N TRP A 46 5.86 -5.09 -1.69
CA TRP A 46 5.89 -6.24 -0.79
C TRP A 46 4.55 -6.96 -0.75
N ILE A 47 3.45 -6.22 -0.55
CA ILE A 47 2.09 -6.76 -0.49
C ILE A 47 1.74 -7.52 -1.77
N ARG A 48 2.00 -6.95 -2.96
CA ARG A 48 1.71 -7.61 -4.24
C ARG A 48 2.54 -8.85 -4.51
N ASN A 49 3.78 -8.90 -4.01
CA ASN A 49 4.68 -10.03 -4.22
C ASN A 49 4.51 -11.16 -3.19
N HIS A 50 4.08 -10.84 -1.96
CA HIS A 50 4.02 -11.81 -0.85
C HIS A 50 2.61 -12.22 -0.45
N LEU A 51 1.59 -11.45 -0.82
CA LEU A 51 0.20 -11.77 -0.53
C LEU A 51 -0.54 -12.04 -1.84
N GLU A 52 -1.38 -13.07 -1.79
CA GLU A 52 -2.29 -13.41 -2.87
C GLU A 52 -3.71 -13.47 -2.32
N GLU A 53 -4.67 -12.96 -3.08
CA GLU A 53 -6.08 -13.05 -2.73
C GLU A 53 -6.60 -14.46 -2.99
N HIS A 54 -7.01 -15.16 -1.93
CA HIS A 54 -7.67 -16.46 -2.01
C HIS A 54 -8.96 -16.42 -1.20
N THR A 55 -10.06 -16.89 -1.79
CA THR A 55 -11.40 -16.92 -1.15
C THR A 55 -11.48 -17.85 0.05
N ASP A 56 -10.65 -18.89 0.05
CA ASP A 56 -10.69 -20.00 1.00
C ASP A 56 -9.63 -19.87 2.10
N THR A 57 -8.69 -18.94 1.96
CA THR A 57 -7.59 -18.73 2.92
C THR A 57 -7.75 -17.40 3.64
N CYS A 58 -7.49 -17.40 4.94
CA CYS A 58 -7.46 -16.19 5.75
C CYS A 58 -6.15 -16.17 6.53
N LEU A 59 -5.34 -15.14 6.32
CA LEU A 59 -4.09 -14.94 7.05
C LEU A 59 -4.32 -14.07 8.29
N PRO A 60 -3.67 -14.39 9.44
CA PRO A 60 -3.72 -13.53 10.60
C PRO A 60 -3.07 -12.17 10.29
N LYS A 61 -3.78 -11.08 10.62
CA LYS A 61 -3.28 -9.71 10.38
C LYS A 61 -1.90 -9.46 11.03
N GLN A 62 -1.68 -10.03 12.22
CA GLN A 62 -0.40 -9.95 12.92
C GLN A 62 0.73 -10.62 12.11
N ASP A 63 0.55 -11.88 11.70
CA ASP A 63 1.56 -12.63 10.94
C ASP A 63 1.97 -11.91 9.63
N VAL A 64 0.99 -11.34 8.93
CA VAL A 64 1.24 -10.56 7.71
C VAL A 64 2.07 -9.31 8.02
N TYR A 65 1.74 -8.59 9.10
CA TYR A 65 2.47 -7.40 9.52
C TYR A 65 3.87 -7.74 10.03
N ASP A 66 4.05 -8.84 10.76
CA ASP A 66 5.36 -9.31 11.23
C ASP A 66 6.26 -9.75 10.08
N ALA A 67 5.70 -10.34 9.03
CA ALA A 67 6.44 -10.65 7.81
C ALA A 67 6.89 -9.37 7.08
N TYR A 68 6.01 -8.37 6.99
CA TYR A 68 6.34 -7.05 6.45
C TYR A 68 7.42 -6.34 7.29
N LYS A 69 7.33 -6.40 8.62
CA LYS A 69 8.33 -5.81 9.52
C LYS A 69 9.72 -6.41 9.30
N ARG A 70 9.81 -7.74 9.19
CA ARG A 70 11.07 -8.43 8.87
C ARG A 70 11.65 -8.00 7.51
N TYR A 71 10.78 -7.78 6.52
CA TYR A 71 11.21 -7.24 5.23
C TYR A 71 11.76 -5.82 5.34
N CYS A 72 11.15 -4.97 6.16
CA CYS A 72 11.66 -3.62 6.43
C CYS A 72 13.01 -3.65 7.16
N ASP A 73 13.17 -4.51 8.16
CA ASP A 73 14.43 -4.68 8.88
C ASP A 73 15.57 -5.09 7.93
N ASN A 74 15.31 -5.98 6.97
CA ASN A 74 16.29 -6.38 5.96
C ASN A 74 16.70 -5.25 5.00
N LEU A 75 15.78 -4.33 4.70
CA LEU A 75 16.03 -3.16 3.85
C LEU A 75 16.59 -1.95 4.63
N CYS A 76 16.83 -2.09 5.93
CA CYS A 76 17.15 -0.99 6.85
C CYS A 76 16.14 0.17 6.77
N CYS A 77 14.88 -0.13 6.44
CA CYS A 77 13.83 0.86 6.35
C CYS A 77 12.88 0.76 7.55
N ARG A 78 12.25 1.89 7.89
CA ARG A 78 11.28 1.90 8.98
C ARG A 78 9.98 1.25 8.50
N PRO A 79 9.43 0.26 9.23
CA PRO A 79 8.15 -0.30 8.88
C PRO A 79 7.05 0.75 9.05
N LEU A 80 6.09 0.73 8.14
CA LEU A 80 4.85 1.49 8.26
C LEU A 80 4.08 1.14 9.53
N SER A 81 3.33 2.09 10.05
CA SER A 81 2.37 1.81 11.12
C SER A 81 1.36 0.76 10.67
N THR A 82 0.88 -0.08 11.60
CA THR A 82 -0.13 -1.10 11.33
C THR A 82 -1.42 -0.52 10.71
N ALA A 83 -1.72 0.75 11.00
CA ALA A 83 -2.83 1.48 10.38
C ALA A 83 -2.57 1.79 8.90
N ASN A 84 -1.41 2.39 8.59
CA ASN A 84 -1.02 2.72 7.22
C ASN A 84 -0.86 1.47 6.36
N PHE A 85 -0.22 0.43 6.88
CA PHE A 85 -0.07 -0.84 6.18
C PHE A 85 -1.43 -1.48 5.87
N GLY A 86 -2.36 -1.51 6.83
CA GLY A 86 -3.71 -2.05 6.62
C GLY A 86 -4.53 -1.24 5.61
N LYS A 87 -4.26 0.06 5.49
CA LYS A 87 -4.85 0.96 4.49
C LYS A 87 -4.39 0.60 3.09
N ILE A 88 -3.08 0.39 2.91
CA ILE A 88 -2.49 -0.03 1.62
C ILE A 88 -3.00 -1.41 1.21
N ILE A 89 -3.10 -2.36 2.15
CA ILE A 89 -3.69 -3.69 1.85
C ILE A 89 -5.11 -3.56 1.28
N ARG A 90 -5.96 -2.73 1.89
CA ARG A 90 -7.34 -2.51 1.42
C ARG A 90 -7.42 -1.83 0.05
N GLU A 91 -6.40 -1.06 -0.30
CA GLU A 91 -6.30 -0.41 -1.60
C GLU A 91 -5.85 -1.39 -2.69
N ILE A 92 -4.91 -2.27 -2.38
CA ILE A 92 -4.42 -3.29 -3.32
C ILE A 92 -5.43 -4.43 -3.48
N PHE A 93 -6.07 -4.83 -2.38
CA PHE A 93 -7.06 -5.91 -2.33
C PHE A 93 -8.41 -5.39 -1.81
N PRO A 94 -9.16 -4.64 -2.63
CA PRO A 94 -10.45 -4.08 -2.23
C PRO A 94 -11.51 -5.16 -1.94
N SER A 95 -11.35 -6.35 -2.52
CA SER A 95 -12.20 -7.53 -2.33
C SER A 95 -11.92 -8.27 -1.02
N ILE A 96 -10.75 -8.08 -0.39
CA ILE A 96 -10.44 -8.68 0.91
C ILE A 96 -11.33 -8.06 1.99
N LYS A 97 -12.19 -8.92 2.56
CA LYS A 97 -13.03 -8.56 3.70
C LYS A 97 -12.33 -8.94 4.99
N ALA A 98 -12.34 -8.05 5.97
CA ALA A 98 -11.91 -8.37 7.32
C ALA A 98 -12.82 -9.47 7.89
N ARG A 99 -12.31 -10.70 7.98
CA ARG A 99 -12.99 -11.81 8.64
C ARG A 99 -12.41 -11.97 10.04
N ARG A 100 -13.27 -11.97 11.06
CA ARG A 100 -12.83 -12.35 12.42
C ARG A 100 -12.47 -13.83 12.37
N LEU A 101 -11.18 -14.14 12.45
CA LEU A 101 -10.70 -15.49 12.75
C LEU A 101 -11.05 -15.78 14.21
N GLY A 102 -12.27 -16.22 14.47
CA GLY A 102 -12.69 -16.68 15.79
C GLY A 102 -14.20 -16.69 16.03
N GLY A 103 -14.69 -17.82 16.57
CA GLY A 103 -16.04 -17.89 17.15
C GLY A 103 -16.51 -19.26 17.66
N ARG A 104 -16.12 -19.60 18.91
CA ARG A 104 -16.71 -20.56 19.88
C ARG A 104 -16.18 -22.01 19.93
N GLY A 105 -15.43 -22.32 21.00
CA GLY A 105 -15.68 -23.56 21.77
C GLY A 105 -14.67 -24.71 21.76
N GLN A 106 -13.36 -24.53 21.58
CA GLN A 106 -12.40 -25.65 21.70
C GLN A 106 -11.18 -25.37 22.59
N SER A 107 -11.33 -24.57 23.65
CA SER A 107 -10.57 -24.86 24.87
C SER A 107 -11.34 -25.97 25.59
N LYS A 108 -11.14 -27.21 25.16
CA LYS A 108 -11.46 -28.37 26.00
C LYS A 108 -10.44 -28.40 27.14
N TYR A 109 -10.99 -28.62 28.33
CA TYR A 109 -10.38 -28.84 29.65
C TYR A 109 -8.88 -29.14 29.68
#